data_AF-A0A662GML3-F1
#
_entry.id   AF-A0A662GML3-F1
#
_cell.length_a   1.000
_cell.length_b   1.000
_cell.length_c   1.000
_cell.angle_alpha   90.00
_cell.angle_beta   90.00
_cell.angle_gamma   90.00
#
_symmetry.space_group_name_H-M   'P 1'
#
loop_
_entity.id
_entity.type
_entity.pdbx_description
1 polymer ?
#
loop_
_entity_poly.entity_id
_entity_poly.type
_entity_poly.pdbx_seq_one_letter_code
_entity_poly.pdbx_strand_id
1 'polypeptide(L)'
;MKIRLDCIVCFMRQALKASRLSTSDKKIQEKVLRSVMEELLKLDWSSTPPELAHRVHSVVKQVTGVKDPYREVKRMSNDYALKLLPRLKKIIEESVDPLETAARLAIAGNVIDFAVYDDLQV
;
A
#
# COMPACT_ATOMS: atom_id res chain seq x y z
N MET A 1 -12.03 -10.16 10.87
CA MET A 1 -10.84 -11.02 10.62
C MET A 1 -9.79 -10.69 11.66
N LYS A 2 -9.15 -11.69 12.29
CA LYS A 2 -8.09 -11.46 13.29
C LYS A 2 -6.71 -11.46 12.64
N ILE A 3 -5.73 -10.90 13.34
CA ILE A 3 -4.32 -10.97 12.95
C ILE A 3 -3.86 -12.42 12.87
N ARG A 4 -3.02 -12.72 11.87
CA ARG A 4 -2.31 -13.99 11.70
C ARG A 4 -0.82 -13.76 11.88
N LEU A 5 -0.06 -14.83 12.11
CA LEU A 5 1.40 -14.76 12.24
C LEU A 5 2.06 -14.03 11.07
N ASP A 6 1.59 -14.29 9.85
CA ASP A 6 2.12 -13.66 8.63
C ASP A 6 1.91 -12.14 8.59
N CYS A 7 0.91 -11.62 9.30
CA CYS A 7 0.66 -10.19 9.36
C CYS A 7 1.83 -9.45 10.01
N ILE A 8 2.47 -10.05 11.02
CA ILE A 8 3.60 -9.43 11.74
C ILE A 8 4.76 -9.17 10.77
N VAL A 9 5.11 -10.18 9.99
CA VAL A 9 6.16 -10.08 8.96
C VAL A 9 5.75 -9.11 7.85
N CYS A 10 4.50 -9.17 7.39
CA CYS A 10 3.97 -8.29 6.37
C CYS A 10 4.05 -6.81 6.77
N PHE A 11 3.64 -6.47 7.99
CA PHE A 11 3.67 -5.09 8.48
C PHE A 11 5.09 -4.56 8.69
N MET A 12 6.05 -5.40 9.08
CA MET A 12 7.46 -5.01 9.12
C MET A 12 8.00 -4.67 7.72
N ARG A 13 7.63 -5.46 6.69
CA ARG A 13 7.98 -5.14 5.30
C ARG A 13 7.34 -3.83 4.84
N GLN A 14 6.06 -3.62 5.14
CA GLN A 14 5.36 -2.39 4.81
C GLN A 14 5.98 -1.16 5.50
N ALA A 15 6.36 -1.28 6.77
CA ALA A 15 7.07 -0.22 7.50
C ALA A 15 8.39 0.16 6.82
N LEU A 16 9.19 -0.85 6.43
CA LEU A 16 10.43 -0.63 5.70
C LEU A 16 10.18 0.08 4.35
N LYS A 17 9.22 -0.42 3.56
CA LYS A 17 8.85 0.19 2.27
C LYS A 17 8.44 1.65 2.44
N ALA A 18 7.52 1.93 3.37
CA ALA A 18 7.06 3.28 3.65
C ALA A 18 8.19 4.19 4.14
N SER A 19 9.13 3.67 4.96
CA SER A 19 10.29 4.45 5.41
C SER A 19 11.23 4.83 4.26
N ARG A 20 11.46 3.91 3.31
CA ARG A 20 12.28 4.16 2.11
C ARG A 20 11.64 5.17 1.16
N LEU A 21 10.31 5.16 1.04
CA LEU A 21 9.58 6.19 0.30
C LEU A 21 9.62 7.56 0.99
N SER A 22 9.80 7.59 2.31
CA SER A 22 9.84 8.82 3.09
C SER A 22 11.22 9.47 3.13
N THR A 23 12.30 8.69 3.16
CA THR A 23 13.67 9.20 3.32
C THR A 23 14.72 8.18 2.86
N SER A 24 15.88 8.68 2.42
CA SER A 24 17.08 7.88 2.14
C SER A 24 17.99 7.68 3.36
N ASP A 25 17.71 8.35 4.50
CA ASP A 25 18.51 8.23 5.73
C ASP A 25 18.26 6.88 6.42
N LYS A 26 19.27 6.02 6.38
CA LYS A 26 19.24 4.69 6.99
C LYS A 26 19.01 4.72 8.52
N LYS A 27 19.47 5.75 9.23
CA LYS A 27 19.25 5.86 10.69
C LYS A 27 17.78 6.12 11.00
N ILE A 28 17.11 6.93 10.18
CA ILE A 28 15.67 7.17 10.32
C ILE A 28 14.89 5.90 9.95
N GLN A 29 15.27 5.20 8.88
CA GLN A 29 14.65 3.92 8.50
C GLN A 29 14.80 2.86 9.60
N GLU A 30 15.98 2.74 10.21
CA GLU A 30 16.20 1.85 11.35
C GLU A 30 15.30 2.24 12.54
N LYS A 31 15.21 3.54 12.86
CA LYS A 31 14.36 4.03 13.94
C LYS A 31 12.89 3.68 13.70
N VAL A 32 12.39 3.81 12.47
CA VAL A 32 11.03 3.37 12.10
C VAL A 32 10.83 1.90 12.43
N LEU A 33 11.74 1.03 11.99
CA LEU A 33 11.62 -0.42 12.20
C LEU A 33 11.63 -0.79 13.69
N ARG A 34 12.51 -0.16 14.48
CA ARG A 34 12.56 -0.36 15.94
C ARG A 34 11.24 0.05 16.60
N SER A 35 10.72 1.23 16.28
CA SER A 35 9.44 1.69 16.84
C SER A 35 8.26 0.83 16.40
N VAL A 36 8.25 0.30 15.18
CA VAL A 36 7.20 -0.64 14.75
C VAL A 36 7.30 -1.98 15.48
N MET A 37 8.51 -2.51 15.71
CA MET A 37 8.69 -3.71 16.54
C MET A 37 8.15 -3.50 17.96
N GLU A 38 8.39 -2.34 18.56
CA GLU A 38 7.84 -2.01 19.89
C GLU A 38 6.30 -2.01 19.90
N GLU A 39 5.65 -1.48 18.86
CA GLU A 39 4.19 -1.55 18.73
C GLU A 39 3.69 -2.99 18.54
N LEU A 40 4.39 -3.80 17.74
CA LEU A 40 4.05 -5.20 17.51
C LEU A 40 4.18 -6.06 18.78
N LEU A 41 5.16 -5.76 19.64
CA LEU A 41 5.35 -6.44 20.93
C LEU A 41 4.23 -6.13 21.94
N LYS A 42 3.61 -4.96 21.84
CA LYS A 42 2.50 -4.53 22.73
C LYS A 42 1.13 -4.99 22.24
N LEU A 43 1.06 -5.56 21.05
CA LEU A 43 -0.21 -5.80 20.36
C LEU A 43 -0.97 -7.00 20.95
N ASP A 44 -2.27 -6.84 21.15
CA ASP A 44 -3.17 -7.98 21.33
C ASP A 44 -3.48 -8.61 19.97
N TRP A 45 -3.24 -9.91 19.83
CA TRP A 45 -3.48 -10.63 18.57
C TRP A 45 -4.97 -10.90 18.32
N SER A 46 -5.84 -10.51 19.25
CA SER A 46 -7.29 -10.37 19.02
C SER A 46 -7.64 -9.21 18.06
N SER A 47 -6.71 -8.25 17.86
CA SER A 47 -6.89 -7.08 17.00
C SER A 47 -7.08 -7.45 15.53
N THR A 48 -7.60 -6.49 14.76
CA THR A 48 -7.80 -6.63 13.31
C THR A 48 -6.58 -6.12 12.53
N PRO A 49 -6.29 -6.68 11.34
CA PRO A 49 -5.20 -6.18 10.50
C PRO A 49 -5.28 -4.68 10.14
N PRO A 50 -6.46 -4.07 9.86
CA PRO A 50 -6.56 -2.64 9.62
C PRO A 50 -6.14 -1.77 10.81
N GLU A 51 -6.45 -2.19 12.05
CA GLU A 51 -6.01 -1.47 13.24
C GLU A 51 -4.49 -1.49 13.37
N LEU A 52 -3.87 -2.65 13.11
CA LEU A 52 -2.42 -2.77 13.09
C LEU A 52 -1.78 -1.93 11.97
N ALA A 53 -2.37 -1.94 10.77
CA ALA A 53 -1.92 -1.10 9.66
C ALA A 53 -1.91 0.39 10.05
N HIS A 54 -2.97 0.85 10.70
CA HIS A 54 -3.07 2.24 11.14
C HIS A 54 -1.96 2.62 12.13
N ARG A 55 -1.66 1.75 13.10
CA ARG A 55 -0.56 1.96 14.07
C ARG A 55 0.80 2.04 13.37
N VAL A 56 1.09 1.06 12.50
CA VAL A 56 2.34 0.99 11.74
C VAL A 56 2.53 2.24 10.89
N HIS A 57 1.52 2.64 10.12
CA HIS A 57 1.59 3.86 9.30
C HIS A 57 1.74 5.12 10.15
N SER A 58 1.15 5.17 11.33
CA SER A 58 1.30 6.30 12.26
C SER A 58 2.73 6.42 12.76
N VAL A 59 3.36 5.31 13.15
CA VAL A 59 4.77 5.29 13.55
C VAL A 59 5.67 5.80 12.43
N VAL A 60 5.47 5.32 11.19
CA VAL A 60 6.26 5.80 10.05
C VAL A 60 6.16 7.32 9.93
N LYS A 61 4.95 7.88 9.92
CA LYS A 61 4.72 9.34 9.79
C LYS A 61 5.36 10.14 10.93
N GLN A 62 5.24 9.65 12.16
CA GLN A 62 5.79 10.32 13.34
C GLN A 62 7.32 10.35 13.32
N VAL A 63 7.96 9.24 12.94
CA VAL A 63 9.41 9.12 12.94
C VAL A 63 10.04 9.85 11.75
N THR A 64 9.42 9.78 10.56
CA THR A 64 9.98 10.40 9.35
C THR A 64 9.57 11.86 9.18
N GLY A 65 8.49 12.32 9.84
CA GLY A 65 7.88 13.63 9.62
C GLY A 65 7.12 13.75 8.29
N VAL A 66 7.06 12.69 7.48
CA VAL A 66 6.39 12.68 6.17
C VAL A 66 4.93 12.28 6.33
N LYS A 67 4.01 13.21 6.04
CA LYS A 67 2.56 13.01 6.22
C LYS A 67 1.98 11.87 5.36
N ASP A 68 2.48 11.72 4.14
CA ASP A 68 2.04 10.72 3.18
C ASP A 68 3.23 10.15 2.37
N PRO A 69 3.82 9.04 2.82
CA PRO A 69 4.94 8.39 2.13
C PRO A 69 4.62 7.96 0.70
N TYR A 70 3.35 7.73 0.36
CA TYR A 70 2.93 7.17 -0.92
C TYR A 70 2.50 8.23 -1.93
N ARG A 71 2.64 9.53 -1.60
CA ARG A 71 2.12 10.63 -2.43
C ARG A 71 2.60 10.55 -3.88
N GLU A 72 3.91 10.39 -4.08
CA GLU A 72 4.49 10.40 -5.43
C GLU A 72 4.12 9.14 -6.21
N VAL A 73 4.18 7.97 -5.57
CA VAL A 73 3.76 6.70 -6.19
C VAL A 73 2.31 6.80 -6.64
N LYS A 74 1.39 7.23 -5.76
CA LYS A 74 -0.03 7.43 -6.11
C LYS A 74 -0.22 8.39 -7.29
N ARG A 75 0.56 9.47 -7.33
CA ARG A 75 0.52 10.42 -8.46
C ARG A 75 0.91 9.72 -9.77
N MET A 76 2.05 9.01 -9.78
CA MET A 76 2.51 8.29 -10.97
C MET A 76 1.48 7.25 -11.44
N SER A 77 0.87 6.52 -10.51
CA SER A 77 -0.18 5.53 -10.82
C SER A 77 -1.41 6.17 -11.43
N ASN A 78 -1.87 7.28 -10.86
CA ASN A 78 -3.02 8.01 -11.39
C ASN A 78 -2.72 8.56 -12.79
N ASP A 79 -1.54 9.14 -12.99
CA ASP A 79 -1.11 9.65 -14.30
C ASP A 79 -1.06 8.54 -15.35
N TYR A 80 -0.59 7.34 -14.98
CA TYR A 80 -0.59 6.17 -15.86
C TYR A 80 -2.01 5.66 -16.16
N ALA A 81 -2.86 5.54 -15.14
CA ALA A 81 -4.24 5.10 -15.30
C ALA A 81 -5.05 6.05 -16.19
N LEU A 82 -4.85 7.37 -16.05
CA LEU A 82 -5.50 8.38 -16.88
C LEU A 82 -5.09 8.28 -18.36
N LYS A 83 -3.84 7.92 -18.66
CA LYS A 83 -3.39 7.67 -20.04
C LYS A 83 -4.06 6.43 -20.65
N LEU A 84 -4.35 5.40 -19.84
CA LEU A 84 -5.04 4.20 -20.29
C LEU A 84 -6.56 4.39 -20.44
N LEU A 85 -7.14 5.32 -19.68
CA LEU A 85 -8.59 5.48 -19.55
C LEU A 85 -9.34 5.59 -20.89
N PRO A 86 -8.88 6.33 -21.92
CA PRO A 86 -9.59 6.39 -23.21
C PRO A 86 -9.69 5.02 -23.89
N ARG A 87 -8.61 4.23 -23.85
CA ARG A 87 -8.60 2.86 -24.39
C ARG A 87 -9.50 1.93 -23.59
N LEU A 88 -9.48 2.02 -22.26
CA LEU A 88 -10.32 1.19 -21.40
C LEU A 88 -11.81 1.47 -21.63
N LYS A 89 -12.19 2.75 -21.81
CA LYS A 89 -13.57 3.12 -22.18
C LYS A 89 -14.00 2.48 -23.50
N LYS A 90 -13.15 2.54 -24.51
CA LYS A 90 -13.41 1.90 -25.81
C LYS A 90 -13.62 0.38 -25.68
N ILE A 91 -12.79 -0.29 -24.87
CA ILE A 91 -12.95 -1.73 -24.60
C ILE A 91 -14.31 -2.03 -23.97
N ILE A 92 -14.78 -1.19 -23.04
CA ILE A 92 -16.10 -1.35 -22.41
C ILE A 92 -17.22 -1.17 -23.44
N GLU A 93 -17.15 -0.10 -24.24
CA GLU A 93 -18.16 0.24 -25.25
C GLU A 93 -18.28 -0.81 -26.37
N GLU A 94 -17.17 -1.43 -26.76
CA GLU A 94 -17.12 -2.45 -27.82
C GLU A 94 -17.35 -3.89 -27.31
N SER A 95 -17.52 -4.07 -26.00
CA SER A 95 -17.68 -5.40 -25.40
C SER A 95 -19.11 -5.95 -25.52
N VAL A 96 -19.24 -7.28 -25.47
CA VAL A 96 -20.54 -7.98 -25.49
C VAL A 96 -21.36 -7.65 -24.24
N ASP A 97 -20.71 -7.55 -23.08
CA ASP A 97 -21.31 -7.13 -21.82
C ASP A 97 -20.48 -5.97 -21.22
N PRO A 98 -20.90 -4.71 -21.40
CA PRO A 98 -20.21 -3.54 -20.86
C PRO A 98 -20.13 -3.51 -19.34
N LEU A 99 -21.13 -4.04 -18.63
CA LEU A 99 -21.15 -4.02 -17.16
C LEU A 99 -20.14 -5.02 -16.61
N GLU A 100 -20.14 -6.25 -17.13
CA GLU A 100 -19.16 -7.28 -16.75
C GLU A 100 -17.74 -6.80 -17.08
N THR A 101 -17.54 -6.26 -18.27
CA THR A 101 -16.23 -5.76 -18.72
C THR A 101 -15.72 -4.62 -17.83
N ALA A 102 -16.58 -3.65 -17.51
CA ALA A 102 -16.22 -2.57 -16.59
C ALA A 102 -15.86 -3.09 -15.19
N ALA A 103 -16.62 -4.07 -14.65
CA ALA A 103 -16.33 -4.67 -13.36
C ALA A 103 -14.97 -5.39 -13.34
N ARG A 104 -14.65 -6.17 -14.39
CA ARG A 104 -13.35 -6.85 -14.54
C ARG A 104 -12.19 -5.85 -14.60
N LEU A 105 -12.34 -4.77 -15.37
CA LEU A 105 -11.33 -3.72 -15.46
C LEU A 105 -11.13 -2.98 -14.12
N ALA A 106 -12.21 -2.73 -13.38
CA ALA A 106 -12.13 -2.14 -12.04
C ALA A 106 -11.39 -3.06 -11.05
N ILE A 107 -11.68 -4.37 -11.08
CA ILE A 107 -10.96 -5.37 -10.28
C ILE A 107 -9.47 -5.38 -10.66
N ALA A 108 -9.15 -5.42 -11.96
CA ALA A 108 -7.77 -5.40 -12.42
C ALA A 108 -7.03 -4.12 -11.99
N GLY A 109 -7.69 -2.96 -12.03
CA GLY A 109 -7.13 -1.70 -11.53
C GLY A 109 -6.83 -1.74 -10.02
N ASN A 110 -7.68 -2.38 -9.22
CA ASN A 110 -7.48 -2.53 -7.77
C ASN A 110 -6.36 -3.51 -7.40
N VAL A 111 -5.95 -4.41 -8.30
CA VAL A 111 -4.80 -5.30 -8.11
C VAL A 111 -3.47 -4.56 -8.23
N ILE A 112 -3.45 -3.37 -8.86
CA ILE A 112 -2.28 -2.46 -8.92
C ILE A 112 -2.15 -1.73 -7.56
N ASP A 113 -2.10 -2.50 -6.47
CA ASP A 113 -1.95 -1.99 -5.10
C ASP A 113 -0.48 -2.03 -4.67
N PHE A 114 0.03 -0.87 -4.28
CA PHE A 114 1.41 -0.67 -3.83
C PHE A 114 1.68 -1.23 -2.43
N ALA A 115 0.66 -1.64 -1.70
CA ALA A 115 0.79 -2.19 -0.35
C ALA A 115 1.31 -3.64 -0.29
N VAL A 116 1.14 -4.42 -1.38
CA VAL A 116 1.33 -5.88 -1.36
C VAL A 116 2.46 -6.37 -2.27
N TYR A 117 2.70 -5.72 -3.42
CA TYR A 117 3.69 -6.17 -4.39
C TYR A 117 4.91 -5.25 -4.44
N ASP A 118 6.10 -5.83 -4.33
CA ASP A 118 7.39 -5.11 -4.41
C ASP A 118 7.97 -5.07 -5.84
N ASP A 119 7.44 -5.88 -6.77
CA ASP A 119 8.01 -6.10 -8.12
C ASP A 119 7.05 -5.81 -9.28
N LEU A 120 6.22 -4.76 -9.19
CA LEU A 120 5.59 -4.23 -10.39
C LEU A 120 6.60 -3.32 -11.10
N GLN A 121 7.53 -3.94 -11.83
CA GLN A 121 8.27 -3.26 -12.90
C GLN A 121 7.26 -2.97 -14.02
N VAL A 122 6.72 -1.75 -14.02
CA VAL A 122 5.99 -1.18 -15.16
C VAL A 122 6.96 -0.40 -16.01
#